data_AF-A0A5F8H848-F1
#
_entry.id   AF-A0A5F8H848-F1
#
_cell.length_a   1.000
_cell.length_b   1.000
_cell.length_c   1.000
_cell.angle_alpha   90.00
_cell.angle_beta   90.00
_cell.angle_gamma   90.00
#
_symmetry.space_group_name_H-M   'P 1'
#
loop_
_entity.id
_entity.type
_entity.pdbx_description
1 polymer ?
#
loop_
_entity_poly.entity_id
_entity_poly.type
_entity_poly.pdbx_seq_one_letter_code
_entity_poly.pdbx_strand_id
1 'polypeptide(L)'
;MFVHGLPDAARESPSVLSAWVPRKPKGAVSFRLPPVGFLPGRPGVPREQGPAGREPRTPVAQIHFILLFSRQGKLRLQKWYTTLPDKERKKIIREIVQMILSRGQRTSSFVDWKDLKLVYKRYASLYFCCAVENQDNELLTLEIVHRYVELLDKYFGNVCELDIIFNFEKAYFILDEFIMGGEIQETSKKSAVKAIEDSDMLQETMEEYMSKPAF
;
A
#
# COMPACT_ATOMS: atom_id res chain seq x y z
N MET A 1 -56.77 43.37 14.39
CA MET A 1 -55.39 43.82 14.69
C MET A 1 -54.61 43.86 13.39
N PHE A 2 -53.82 44.91 13.24
CA PHE A 2 -53.15 45.38 12.04
C PHE A 2 -51.86 44.58 11.74
N VAL A 3 -51.65 44.36 10.44
CA VAL A 3 -50.43 44.32 9.59
C VAL A 3 -49.23 43.36 9.78
N HIS A 4 -48.77 42.96 8.57
CA HIS A 4 -47.43 42.53 8.08
C HIS A 4 -46.94 41.13 8.48
N GLY A 5 -46.54 40.24 7.58
CA GLY A 5 -46.43 40.26 6.12
C GLY A 5 -45.43 39.20 5.65
N LEU A 6 -45.81 38.37 4.66
CA LEU A 6 -45.01 38.06 3.46
C LEU A 6 -45.88 37.23 2.48
N PRO A 7 -45.92 37.54 1.17
CA PRO A 7 -46.85 36.92 0.24
C PRO A 7 -46.23 35.82 -0.64
N ASP A 8 -47.14 34.94 -1.09
CA ASP A 8 -47.04 34.10 -2.29
C ASP A 8 -46.62 34.88 -3.54
N ALA A 9 -45.64 34.35 -4.28
CA ALA A 9 -45.44 34.62 -5.71
C ALA A 9 -44.50 33.56 -6.35
N ALA A 10 -45.00 32.34 -6.51
CA ALA A 10 -44.40 31.35 -7.40
C ALA A 10 -45.08 31.43 -8.77
N ARG A 11 -44.52 32.24 -9.68
CA ARG A 11 -44.77 32.19 -11.13
C ARG A 11 -43.59 32.81 -11.87
N GLU A 12 -43.30 32.25 -13.05
CA GLU A 12 -42.23 32.60 -14.02
C GLU A 12 -40.86 31.96 -13.71
N SER A 13 -40.13 31.25 -14.59
CA SER A 13 -40.26 30.86 -16.01
C SER A 13 -39.29 29.69 -16.30
N PRO A 14 -39.57 28.78 -17.24
CA PRO A 14 -38.71 27.65 -17.57
C PRO A 14 -37.68 28.02 -18.64
N SER A 15 -36.44 28.37 -18.26
CA SER A 15 -35.40 28.64 -19.26
C SER A 15 -33.96 28.42 -18.77
N VAL A 16 -33.62 27.27 -18.20
CA VAL A 16 -32.20 26.85 -18.09
C VAL A 16 -32.08 25.30 -18.08
N LEU A 17 -32.45 24.63 -19.18
CA LEU A 17 -32.22 23.17 -19.34
C LEU A 17 -31.68 22.81 -20.72
N SER A 18 -30.86 23.68 -21.33
CA SER A 18 -30.21 23.35 -22.61
C SER A 18 -28.82 23.98 -22.74
N ALA A 19 -27.85 23.42 -22.04
CA ALA A 19 -26.44 23.60 -22.35
C ALA A 19 -25.71 22.30 -21.98
N TRP A 20 -24.82 21.83 -22.86
CA TRP A 20 -24.14 20.52 -22.86
C TRP A 20 -24.79 19.41 -23.69
N VAL A 21 -25.05 19.71 -24.97
CA VAL A 21 -24.99 18.70 -26.05
C VAL A 21 -23.71 18.95 -26.85
N PRO A 22 -22.78 17.98 -26.97
CA PRO A 22 -21.57 18.15 -27.78
C PRO A 22 -21.92 18.31 -29.26
N ARG A 23 -21.52 19.43 -29.86
CA ARG A 23 -21.68 19.72 -31.29
C ARG A 23 -20.66 18.91 -32.10
N LYS A 24 -21.11 18.14 -33.10
CA LYS A 24 -20.23 17.58 -34.16
C LYS A 24 -19.61 18.71 -34.98
N PRO A 25 -18.32 18.64 -35.35
CA PRO A 25 -17.78 19.55 -36.35
C PRO A 25 -18.30 19.18 -37.74
N LYS A 26 -18.91 20.16 -38.43
CA LYS A 26 -19.21 20.11 -39.86
C LYS A 26 -17.97 20.62 -40.61
N GLY A 27 -17.41 19.77 -41.48
CA GLY A 27 -16.26 20.12 -42.32
C GLY A 27 -15.83 18.93 -43.16
N ALA A 28 -16.70 18.43 -44.03
CA ALA A 28 -16.33 17.43 -45.02
C ALA A 28 -15.63 18.11 -46.20
N VAL A 29 -14.30 18.05 -46.24
CA VAL A 29 -13.51 18.40 -47.44
C VAL A 29 -13.32 17.12 -48.23
N SER A 30 -13.94 17.08 -49.42
CA SER A 30 -13.79 15.98 -50.38
C SER A 30 -12.38 16.02 -50.96
N PHE A 31 -11.52 15.07 -50.57
CA PHE A 31 -10.23 14.85 -51.22
C PHE A 31 -10.36 13.70 -52.23
N ARG A 32 -10.28 14.05 -53.52
CA ARG A 32 -10.04 13.10 -54.60
C ARG A 32 -8.65 12.48 -54.39
N LEU A 33 -8.55 11.17 -54.48
CA LEU A 33 -7.26 10.46 -54.54
C LEU A 33 -6.63 10.67 -55.93
N PRO A 34 -5.38 11.17 -56.04
CA PRO A 34 -4.59 11.06 -57.25
C PRO A 34 -3.90 9.67 -57.34
N PRO A 35 -3.49 9.22 -58.54
CA PRO A 35 -3.00 7.86 -58.76
C PRO A 35 -1.60 7.64 -58.19
N VAL A 36 -1.30 6.38 -57.91
CA VAL A 36 -0.04 5.88 -57.33
C VAL A 36 1.13 6.18 -58.27
N GLY A 37 1.82 7.29 -58.00
CA GLY A 37 3.07 7.69 -58.65
C GLY A 37 4.24 7.51 -57.69
N PHE A 38 5.15 6.62 -58.07
CA PHE A 38 6.44 6.33 -57.44
C PHE A 38 7.21 7.61 -57.06
N LEU A 39 7.57 7.77 -55.78
CA LEU A 39 8.54 8.79 -55.33
C LEU A 39 9.82 8.10 -54.83
N PRO A 40 11.01 8.61 -55.21
CA PRO A 40 12.29 8.00 -54.88
C PRO A 40 12.69 8.22 -53.41
N GLY A 41 13.52 7.31 -52.92
CA GLY A 41 13.80 7.06 -51.50
C GLY A 41 14.11 8.29 -50.64
N ARG A 42 13.46 8.35 -49.48
CA ARG A 42 13.81 9.26 -48.38
C ARG A 42 14.96 8.68 -47.54
N PRO A 43 15.85 9.54 -46.99
CA PRO A 43 16.94 9.12 -46.10
C PRO A 43 16.38 8.54 -44.80
N GLY A 44 17.16 7.63 -44.21
CA GLY A 44 16.77 6.74 -43.10
C GLY A 44 15.97 7.40 -41.97
N VAL A 45 14.85 6.76 -41.65
CA VAL A 45 14.03 7.01 -40.48
C VAL A 45 14.87 6.70 -39.23
N PRO A 46 15.09 7.67 -38.31
CA PRO A 46 15.62 7.36 -37.00
C PRO A 46 14.65 6.41 -36.31
N ARG A 47 15.15 5.27 -35.80
CA ARG A 47 14.37 4.33 -34.97
C ARG A 47 13.60 5.13 -33.92
N GLU A 48 12.28 5.02 -33.92
CA GLU A 48 11.43 5.44 -32.80
C GLU A 48 11.96 4.73 -31.54
N GLN A 49 12.69 5.49 -30.73
CA GLN A 49 12.86 5.17 -29.32
C GLN A 49 11.47 5.32 -28.71
N GLY A 50 10.90 4.20 -28.26
CA GLY A 50 9.69 4.22 -27.46
C GLY A 50 9.84 5.20 -26.29
N PRO A 51 8.74 5.73 -25.74
CA PRO A 51 8.81 6.81 -24.76
C PRO A 51 9.59 6.33 -23.53
N ALA A 52 10.83 6.78 -23.41
CA ALA A 52 11.61 6.77 -22.18
C ALA A 52 11.05 7.87 -21.26
N GLY A 53 9.89 7.56 -20.70
CA GLY A 53 9.19 8.39 -19.74
C GLY A 53 8.43 7.47 -18.80
N ARG A 54 9.15 6.81 -17.88
CA ARG A 54 8.48 6.42 -16.63
C ARG A 54 8.01 7.75 -16.03
N GLU A 55 6.71 7.99 -16.04
CA GLU A 55 6.15 8.97 -15.13
C GLU A 55 6.77 8.73 -13.74
N PRO A 56 7.11 9.78 -12.97
CA PRO A 56 7.53 9.57 -11.59
C PRO A 56 6.37 8.84 -10.92
N ARG A 57 6.55 7.53 -10.69
CA ARG A 57 5.68 6.79 -9.78
C ARG A 57 5.67 7.65 -8.53
N THR A 58 4.49 8.11 -8.11
CA THR A 58 4.35 8.70 -6.78
C THR A 58 5.15 7.83 -5.82
N PRO A 59 6.09 8.40 -5.04
CA PRO A 59 6.96 7.59 -4.19
C PRO A 59 6.06 6.78 -3.25
N VAL A 60 5.90 5.51 -3.57
CA VAL A 60 5.28 4.51 -2.71
C VAL A 60 6.33 4.18 -1.68
N ALA A 61 5.96 4.25 -0.40
CA ALA A 61 6.92 4.08 0.69
C ALA A 61 7.68 2.76 0.52
N GLN A 62 9.00 2.83 0.31
CA GLN A 62 9.83 1.66 0.07
C GLN A 62 10.35 1.13 1.41
N ILE A 63 9.72 0.08 1.91
CA ILE A 63 10.07 -0.52 3.21
C ILE A 63 11.25 -1.47 3.02
N HIS A 64 12.34 -1.23 3.74
CA HIS A 64 13.52 -2.10 3.73
C HIS A 64 13.35 -3.34 4.61
N PHE A 65 12.79 -3.14 5.80
CA PHE A 65 12.48 -4.21 6.75
C PHE A 65 11.42 -3.79 7.75
N ILE A 66 10.77 -4.80 8.33
CA ILE A 66 9.78 -4.67 9.40
C ILE A 66 10.22 -5.56 10.56
N LEU A 67 10.25 -4.99 11.76
CA LEU A 67 10.60 -5.68 12.99
C LEU A 67 9.48 -5.53 14.01
N LEU A 68 9.07 -6.65 14.61
CA LEU A 68 8.23 -6.67 15.81
C LEU A 68 9.06 -7.18 16.96
N PHE A 69 9.08 -6.45 18.07
CA PHE A 69 9.78 -6.87 19.27
C PHE A 69 9.02 -6.45 20.53
N SER A 70 9.18 -7.26 21.57
CA SER A 70 8.60 -7.01 22.89
C SER A 70 9.30 -5.84 23.59
N ARG A 71 8.65 -5.27 24.60
CA ARG A 71 9.28 -4.37 25.58
C ARG A 71 10.54 -4.96 26.22
N GLN A 72 10.66 -6.29 26.29
CA GLN A 72 11.87 -6.99 26.77
C GLN A 72 13.01 -7.04 25.72
N GLY A 73 12.81 -6.51 24.51
CA GLY A 73 13.75 -6.60 23.39
C GLY A 73 13.77 -7.96 22.67
N LYS A 74 12.83 -8.85 23.00
CA LYS A 74 12.67 -10.14 22.32
C LYS A 74 12.00 -9.93 20.96
N LEU A 75 12.68 -10.33 19.89
CA LEU A 75 12.15 -10.28 18.53
C LEU A 75 11.03 -11.32 18.36
N ARG A 76 9.90 -10.89 17.75
CA ARG A 76 8.73 -11.73 17.46
C ARG A 76 8.56 -11.96 15.97
N LEU A 77 8.84 -10.94 15.16
CA LEU A 77 8.78 -11.03 13.71
C LEU A 77 9.90 -10.18 13.10
N GLN A 78 10.51 -10.67 12.02
CA GLN A 78 11.40 -9.90 11.18
C GLN A 78 11.17 -10.22 9.70
N LYS A 79 10.78 -9.21 8.93
CA LYS A 79 10.66 -9.31 7.48
C LYS A 79 11.69 -8.38 6.84
N TRP A 80 12.51 -8.92 5.94
CA TRP A 80 13.53 -8.17 5.21
C TRP A 80 13.16 -8.17 3.74
N TYR A 81 12.97 -6.98 3.17
CA TYR A 81 12.73 -6.79 1.74
C TYR A 81 14.02 -6.47 0.98
N THR A 82 15.05 -6.00 1.69
CA THR A 82 16.41 -5.88 1.16
C THR A 82 17.27 -7.10 1.50
N THR A 83 18.01 -7.60 0.52
CA THR A 83 18.95 -8.71 0.70
C THR A 83 20.18 -8.26 1.48
N LEU A 84 20.31 -8.73 2.72
CA LEU A 84 21.47 -8.49 3.58
C LEU A 84 22.00 -9.81 4.16
N PRO A 85 23.28 -9.93 4.51
CA PRO A 85 23.82 -11.12 5.18
C PRO A 85 23.31 -11.21 6.63
N ASP A 86 23.09 -12.44 7.13
CA ASP A 86 22.51 -12.66 8.47
C ASP A 86 23.31 -12.03 9.61
N LYS A 87 24.64 -11.95 9.47
CA LYS A 87 25.52 -11.30 10.43
C LYS A 87 25.18 -9.82 10.59
N GLU A 88 24.89 -9.14 9.48
CA GLU A 88 24.48 -7.74 9.48
C GLU A 88 23.05 -7.57 9.99
N ARG A 89 22.11 -8.42 9.55
CA ARG A 89 20.72 -8.40 10.06
C ARG A 89 20.69 -8.46 11.58
N LYS A 90 21.43 -9.42 12.18
CA LYS A 90 21.54 -9.55 13.64
C LYS A 90 22.21 -8.35 14.33
N LYS A 91 23.10 -7.64 13.65
CA LYS A 91 23.72 -6.41 14.17
C LYS A 91 22.70 -5.26 14.16
N ILE A 92 22.02 -5.07 13.03
CA ILE A 92 20.99 -4.04 12.83
C ILE A 92 19.85 -4.21 13.83
N ILE A 93 19.32 -5.43 14.00
CA ILE A 93 18.23 -5.69 14.95
C ILE A 93 18.62 -5.28 16.37
N ARG A 94 19.81 -5.68 16.83
CA ARG A 94 20.29 -5.33 18.18
C ARG A 94 20.41 -3.82 18.35
N GLU A 95 20.99 -3.15 17.36
CA GLU A 95 21.16 -1.69 17.35
C GLU A 95 19.81 -0.96 17.43
N ILE A 96 18.85 -1.33 16.56
CA ILE A 96 17.53 -0.69 16.47
C ILE A 96 16.69 -0.95 17.71
N VAL A 97 16.64 -2.20 18.18
CA VAL A 97 15.87 -2.58 19.38
C VAL A 97 16.39 -1.80 20.60
N GLN A 98 17.70 -1.75 20.80
CA GLN A 98 18.30 -1.00 21.91
C GLN A 98 18.00 0.50 21.80
N MET A 99 18.10 1.07 20.60
CA MET A 99 17.83 2.48 20.34
C MET A 99 16.36 2.84 20.64
N ILE A 100 15.40 2.05 20.14
CA ILE A 100 13.96 2.32 20.34
C ILE A 100 13.55 2.12 21.79
N LEU A 101 14.03 1.07 22.47
CA LEU A 101 13.67 0.80 23.87
C LEU A 101 14.22 1.84 24.84
N SER A 102 15.31 2.51 24.47
CA SER A 102 15.93 3.57 25.27
C SER A 102 15.22 4.92 25.13
N ARG A 103 14.26 5.06 24.22
CA ARG A 103 13.50 6.31 23.98
C ARG A 103 12.31 6.44 24.93
N GLY A 104 12.05 7.67 25.38
CA GLY A 104 10.90 8.01 26.22
C GLY A 104 9.58 8.03 25.45
N GLN A 105 8.45 7.87 26.15
CA GLN A 105 7.11 7.78 25.51
C GLN A 105 6.63 9.08 24.84
N ARG A 106 7.25 10.22 25.17
CA ARG A 106 6.90 11.54 24.61
C ARG A 106 7.73 11.94 23.39
N THR A 107 8.64 11.07 22.93
CA THR A 107 9.41 11.34 21.71
C THR A 107 8.60 11.04 20.46
N SER A 108 8.99 11.63 19.33
CA SER A 108 8.41 11.29 18.03
C SER A 108 8.51 9.78 17.74
N SER A 109 7.55 9.29 16.96
CA SER A 109 7.52 7.94 16.38
C SER A 109 8.51 7.73 15.24
N PHE A 110 9.39 8.71 15.00
CA PHE A 110 10.34 8.74 13.91
C PHE A 110 11.76 8.89 14.46
N VAL A 111 12.68 8.11 13.90
CA VAL A 111 14.11 8.13 14.27
C VAL A 111 14.94 8.13 13.01
N ASP A 112 15.78 9.15 12.84
CA ASP A 112 16.79 9.13 11.78
C ASP A 112 17.88 8.11 12.14
N TRP A 113 18.11 7.16 11.23
CA TRP A 113 19.08 6.09 11.43
C TRP A 113 19.87 5.86 10.14
N LYS A 114 21.12 6.36 10.13
CA LYS A 114 21.99 6.34 8.94
C LYS A 114 21.28 7.06 7.78
N ASP A 115 21.23 6.43 6.61
CA ASP A 115 20.56 6.96 5.41
C ASP A 115 19.08 6.55 5.30
N LEU A 116 18.53 5.96 6.37
CA LEU A 116 17.14 5.54 6.46
C LEU A 116 16.43 6.25 7.60
N LYS A 117 15.09 6.22 7.53
CA LYS A 117 14.23 6.69 8.61
C LYS A 117 13.47 5.52 9.22
N LEU A 118 13.58 5.38 10.54
CA LEU A 118 12.83 4.38 11.30
C LEU A 118 11.51 4.98 11.75
N VAL A 119 10.42 4.29 11.39
CA VAL A 119 9.07 4.60 11.85
C VAL A 119 8.67 3.52 12.83
N TYR A 120 8.33 3.89 14.07
CA TYR A 120 7.95 2.92 15.09
C TYR A 120 6.75 3.34 15.92
N LYS A 121 5.94 2.36 16.30
CA LYS A 121 4.79 2.55 17.19
C LYS A 121 4.69 1.41 18.18
N ARG A 122 4.34 1.76 19.42
CA ARG A 122 4.08 0.80 20.48
C ARG A 122 2.58 0.52 20.57
N TYR A 123 2.21 -0.76 20.51
CA TYR A 123 0.87 -1.28 20.76
C TYR A 123 0.96 -2.27 21.95
N ALA A 124 0.35 -1.92 23.08
CA ALA A 124 0.46 -2.67 24.34
C ALA A 124 1.92 -2.97 24.76
N SER A 125 2.36 -4.24 24.70
CA SER A 125 3.72 -4.67 25.02
C SER A 125 4.64 -4.80 23.81
N LEU A 126 4.10 -4.65 22.60
CA LEU A 126 4.83 -4.83 21.34
C LEU A 126 5.20 -3.50 20.69
N TYR A 127 6.38 -3.49 20.11
CA TYR A 127 6.89 -2.42 19.26
C TYR A 127 6.89 -2.93 17.82
N PHE A 128 6.31 -2.12 16.95
CA PHE A 128 6.33 -2.30 15.50
C PHE A 128 7.26 -1.25 14.95
N CYS A 129 8.24 -1.65 14.16
CA CYS A 129 9.23 -0.77 13.56
C CYS A 129 9.41 -1.11 12.08
N CYS A 130 9.38 -0.08 11.24
CA CYS A 130 9.69 -0.15 9.82
C CYS A 130 10.88 0.77 9.53
N ALA A 131 11.73 0.38 8.59
CA ALA A 131 12.73 1.28 8.01
C ALA A 131 12.33 1.64 6.58
N VAL A 132 12.30 2.93 6.27
CA VAL A 132 11.93 3.49 4.97
C VAL A 132 13.00 4.47 4.49
N GLU A 133 12.94 4.84 3.21
CA GLU A 133 13.87 5.83 2.66
C GLU A 133 13.56 7.23 3.20
N ASN A 134 14.57 8.10 3.20
CA ASN A 134 14.44 9.46 3.73
C ASN A 134 13.46 10.35 2.93
N GLN A 135 13.14 9.96 1.70
CA GLN A 135 12.19 10.65 0.82
C GLN A 135 10.74 10.20 1.03
N ASP A 136 10.51 9.11 1.76
CA ASP A 136 9.19 8.53 1.97
C ASP A 136 8.40 9.28 3.04
N ASN A 137 7.07 9.24 2.90
CA ASN A 137 6.17 9.83 3.89
C ASN A 137 6.09 8.93 5.13
N GLU A 138 6.56 9.44 6.26
CA GLU A 138 6.61 8.69 7.51
C GLU A 138 5.23 8.50 8.13
N LEU A 139 4.31 9.46 7.92
CA LEU A 139 2.94 9.35 8.40
C LEU A 139 2.19 8.26 7.65
N LEU A 140 2.43 8.14 6.34
CA LEU A 140 1.89 7.04 5.55
C LEU A 140 2.42 5.70 6.05
N THR A 141 3.73 5.61 6.32
CA THR A 141 4.35 4.40 6.89
C THR A 141 3.77 4.05 8.26
N LEU A 142 3.48 5.04 9.09
CA LEU A 142 2.83 4.84 10.38
C LEU A 142 1.40 4.31 10.22
N GLU A 143 0.68 4.78 9.19
CA GLU A 143 -0.65 4.26 8.83
C GLU A 143 -0.57 2.81 8.32
N ILE A 144 0.45 2.44 7.54
CA ILE A 144 0.71 1.06 7.12
C ILE A 144 0.88 0.15 8.35
N VAL A 145 1.70 0.57 9.33
CA VAL A 145 1.88 -0.17 10.58
C VAL A 145 0.55 -0.35 11.30
N HIS A 146 -0.24 0.72 11.40
CA HIS A 146 -1.54 0.65 12.06
C HIS A 146 -2.50 -0.30 11.34
N ARG A 147 -2.53 -0.24 10.00
CA ARG A 147 -3.34 -1.12 9.16
C ARG A 147 -2.98 -2.58 9.38
N TYR A 148 -1.70 -2.90 9.46
CA TYR A 148 -1.26 -4.26 9.74
C TYR A 148 -1.73 -4.75 11.11
N VAL A 149 -1.67 -3.92 12.15
CA VAL A 149 -2.22 -4.26 13.47
C VAL A 149 -3.72 -4.50 13.42
N GLU A 150 -4.48 -3.71 12.65
CA GLU A 150 -5.93 -3.93 12.49
C GLU A 150 -6.26 -5.23 11.73
N LEU A 151 -5.42 -5.64 10.77
CA LEU A 151 -5.56 -6.93 10.08
C LEU A 151 -5.32 -8.09 11.05
N LEU A 152 -4.26 -8.00 11.87
CA LEU A 152 -3.99 -8.98 12.92
C LEU A 152 -5.14 -9.05 13.93
N ASP A 153 -5.65 -7.90 14.38
CA ASP A 153 -6.74 -7.85 15.35
C ASP A 153 -8.04 -8.46 14.80
N LYS A 154 -8.33 -8.20 13.53
CA LYS A 154 -9.50 -8.77 12.86
C LYS A 154 -9.37 -10.28 12.63
N TYR A 155 -8.17 -10.78 12.35
CA TYR A 155 -7.92 -12.21 12.15
C TYR A 155 -7.94 -13.00 13.47
N PHE A 156 -7.22 -12.53 14.51
CA PHE A 156 -7.11 -13.25 15.78
C PHE A 156 -8.28 -12.99 16.75
N GLY A 157 -9.01 -11.88 16.58
CA GLY A 157 -10.12 -11.50 17.46
C GLY A 157 -9.65 -11.04 18.84
N ASN A 158 -9.20 -9.79 18.95
CA ASN A 158 -8.49 -9.20 20.09
C ASN A 158 -7.05 -9.71 20.22
N VAL A 159 -6.22 -9.34 19.24
CA VAL A 159 -4.84 -9.85 19.15
C VAL A 159 -4.00 -9.47 20.36
N CYS A 160 -3.28 -10.45 20.91
CA CYS A 160 -2.27 -10.23 21.95
C CYS A 160 -0.87 -10.68 21.50
N GLU A 161 0.16 -10.31 22.28
CA GLU A 161 1.54 -10.71 21.97
C GLU A 161 1.71 -12.23 21.92
N LEU A 162 0.95 -12.98 22.74
CA LEU A 162 1.02 -14.45 22.75
C LEU A 162 0.49 -15.05 21.45
N ASP A 163 -0.57 -14.49 20.87
CA ASP A 163 -1.14 -15.00 19.60
C ASP A 163 -0.13 -14.91 18.47
N ILE A 164 0.63 -13.82 18.41
CA ILE A 164 1.71 -13.63 17.42
C ILE A 164 2.88 -14.59 17.68
N ILE A 165 3.16 -14.93 18.95
CA ILE A 165 4.23 -15.89 19.28
C ILE A 165 3.84 -17.31 18.90
N PHE A 166 2.61 -17.72 19.22
CA PHE A 166 2.13 -19.08 18.95
C PHE A 166 1.81 -19.28 17.47
N ASN A 167 1.28 -18.26 16.79
CA ASN A 167 0.88 -18.32 15.40
C ASN A 167 1.74 -17.37 14.54
N PHE A 168 3.07 -17.42 14.72
CA PHE A 168 3.98 -16.52 14.01
C PHE A 168 3.90 -16.71 12.49
N GLU A 169 3.67 -17.93 12.03
CA GLU A 169 3.48 -18.26 10.61
C GLU A 169 2.28 -17.53 10.00
N LYS A 170 1.13 -17.52 10.69
CA LYS A 170 -0.06 -16.77 10.27
C LYS A 170 0.22 -15.27 10.25
N ALA A 171 0.98 -14.74 11.21
CA ALA A 171 1.40 -13.34 11.17
C ALA A 171 2.28 -13.03 9.93
N TYR A 172 3.19 -13.92 9.53
CA TYR A 172 3.95 -13.75 8.28
C TYR A 172 3.05 -13.83 7.05
N PHE A 173 2.07 -14.74 7.00
CA PHE A 173 1.14 -14.83 5.88
C PHE A 173 0.28 -13.57 5.73
N ILE A 174 -0.26 -13.06 6.84
CA ILE A 174 -1.02 -11.80 6.86
C ILE A 174 -0.15 -10.64 6.38
N LEU A 175 1.13 -10.61 6.80
CA LEU A 175 2.06 -9.58 6.37
C LEU A 175 2.35 -9.66 4.87
N ASP A 176 2.51 -10.87 4.33
CA ASP A 176 2.86 -11.10 2.94
C ASP A 176 1.70 -10.83 1.98
N GLU A 177 0.45 -11.05 2.40
CA GLU A 177 -0.75 -10.61 1.67
C GLU A 177 -0.93 -9.09 1.69
N PHE A 178 -0.39 -8.41 2.71
CA PHE A 178 -0.52 -6.97 2.85
C PHE A 178 0.61 -6.19 2.15
N ILE A 179 1.86 -6.64 2.28
CA ILE A 179 3.07 -5.96 1.81
C ILE A 179 3.94 -6.94 1.04
N MET A 180 4.27 -6.57 -0.19
CA MET A 180 5.12 -7.38 -1.07
C MET A 180 6.22 -6.53 -1.67
N GLY A 181 7.46 -7.02 -1.64
CA GLY A 181 8.61 -6.31 -2.21
C GLY A 181 8.99 -4.99 -1.52
N GLY A 182 8.43 -4.72 -0.34
CA GLY A 182 8.60 -3.45 0.37
C GLY A 182 7.54 -2.40 0.03
N GLU A 183 6.56 -2.72 -0.82
CA GLU A 183 5.45 -1.84 -1.18
C GLU A 183 4.10 -2.42 -0.70
N ILE A 184 3.10 -1.56 -0.51
CA ILE A 184 1.75 -2.01 -0.16
C ILE A 184 1.12 -2.71 -1.37
N GLN A 185 0.70 -3.95 -1.19
CA GLN A 185 -0.03 -4.70 -2.21
C GLN A 185 -1.53 -4.46 -2.08
N GLU A 186 -2.07 -4.64 -0.87
CA GLU A 186 -3.51 -4.58 -0.62
C GLU A 186 -3.91 -3.39 0.25
N THR A 187 -4.76 -2.52 -0.31
CA THR A 187 -5.25 -1.32 0.39
C THR A 187 -6.58 -1.56 1.11
N SER A 188 -7.31 -2.63 0.76
CA SER A 188 -8.62 -2.94 1.31
C SER A 188 -8.55 -3.97 2.44
N LYS A 189 -8.99 -3.59 3.65
CA LYS A 189 -9.09 -4.51 4.81
C LYS A 189 -10.01 -5.71 4.55
N LYS A 190 -11.04 -5.53 3.71
CA LYS A 190 -11.99 -6.60 3.38
C LYS A 190 -11.37 -7.60 2.41
N SER A 191 -10.59 -7.11 1.44
CA SER A 191 -9.89 -7.95 0.46
C SER A 191 -8.83 -8.79 1.17
N ALA A 192 -7.97 -8.14 1.97
CA ALA A 192 -6.89 -8.81 2.68
C ALA A 192 -7.38 -9.94 3.60
N VAL A 193 -8.36 -9.66 4.48
CA VAL A 193 -8.86 -10.70 5.40
C VAL A 193 -9.54 -11.85 4.65
N LYS A 194 -10.27 -11.56 3.58
CA LYS A 194 -10.88 -12.61 2.77
C LYS A 194 -9.81 -13.48 2.09
N ALA A 195 -8.76 -12.87 1.54
CA ALA A 195 -7.66 -13.61 0.93
C ALA A 195 -6.95 -14.52 1.94
N ILE A 196 -6.78 -14.03 3.19
CA ILE A 196 -6.20 -14.83 4.29
C ILE A 196 -7.12 -16.00 4.65
N GLU A 197 -8.43 -15.77 4.80
CA GLU A 197 -9.42 -16.83 5.07
C GLU A 197 -9.49 -17.88 3.95
N ASP A 198 -9.49 -17.43 2.69
CA ASP A 198 -9.50 -18.30 1.51
C ASP A 198 -8.20 -19.14 1.44
N SER A 199 -7.05 -18.54 1.81
CA SER A 199 -5.74 -19.22 1.86
C SER A 199 -5.67 -20.26 2.99
N ASP A 200 -6.22 -19.95 4.16
CA ASP A 200 -6.31 -20.89 5.28
C ASP A 200 -7.17 -22.11 4.92
N MET A 201 -8.34 -21.89 4.31
CA MET A 201 -9.22 -22.96 3.84
C MET A 201 -8.53 -23.88 2.83
N LEU A 202 -7.74 -23.31 1.91
CA LEU A 202 -6.94 -24.08 0.95
C LEU A 202 -5.84 -24.88 1.63
N GLN A 203 -5.17 -24.28 2.62
CA GLN A 203 -4.10 -24.95 3.38
C GLN A 203 -4.63 -26.17 4.14
N GLU A 204 -5.76 -26.03 4.85
CA GLU A 204 -6.43 -27.13 5.55
C GLU A 204 -6.86 -28.25 4.58
N THR A 205 -7.45 -27.87 3.44
CA THR A 205 -7.89 -28.82 2.41
C THR A 205 -6.70 -29.60 1.83
N MET A 206 -5.56 -28.94 1.64
CA MET A 206 -4.37 -29.55 1.07
C MET A 206 -3.67 -30.49 2.07
N GLU A 207 -3.65 -30.14 3.35
CA GLU A 207 -3.17 -31.01 4.43
C GLU A 207 -4.04 -32.27 4.55
N GLU A 208 -5.37 -32.14 4.45
CA GLU A 208 -6.28 -33.29 4.42
C GLU A 208 -6.04 -34.19 3.20
N TYR A 209 -5.80 -33.59 2.02
CA TYR A 209 -5.54 -34.34 0.79
C TYR A 209 -4.21 -35.10 0.83
N MET A 210 -3.16 -34.49 1.38
CA MET A 210 -1.83 -35.08 1.52
C MET A 210 -1.76 -36.13 2.66
N SER A 211 -2.68 -36.06 3.62
CA SER A 211 -2.82 -37.02 4.72
C SER A 211 -3.51 -38.32 4.30
N LYS A 212 -4.24 -38.33 3.17
CA LYS A 212 -4.87 -39.54 2.65
C LYS A 212 -3.79 -40.48 2.09
N PRO A 213 -3.72 -41.75 2.55
CA PRO A 213 -2.76 -42.70 2.00
C PRO A 213 -3.04 -42.90 0.52
N ALA A 214 -2.01 -42.75 -0.31
CA ALA A 214 -2.05 -43.18 -1.69
C ALA A 214 -2.18 -44.70 -1.69
N PHE A 215 -3.36 -45.20 -2.08
CA PHE A 215 -3.64 -46.62 -2.26
C PHE A 215 -2.81 -47.20 -3.41
#